data_AF-A0A496YS77-F1
#
_entry.id   AF-A0A496YS77-F1
#
_cell.length_a   1.000
_cell.length_b   1.000
_cell.length_c   1.000
_cell.angle_alpha   90.00
_cell.angle_beta   90.00
_cell.angle_gamma   90.00
#
_symmetry.space_group_name_H-M   'P 1'
#
loop_
_entity.id
_entity.type
_entity.pdbx_description
1 polymer ?
#
loop_
_entity_poly.entity_id
_entity_poly.type
_entity_poly.pdbx_seq_one_letter_code
_entity_poly.pdbx_strand_id
1 'polypeptide(L)'
;MKREPFLKVMLVIIAGLLLLNLFGHPIASVLAPKAGAGVVQRLSFRGNGVSVTCSTNGQYVYAAGSTGLFRSTDYGKPGSWEQVLE
;
A
#
# COMPACT_ATOMS: atom_id res chain seq x y z
N MET A 1 9.72 41.42 27.68
CA MET A 1 10.86 40.57 28.08
C MET A 1 10.37 39.19 28.54
N LYS A 2 9.91 38.34 27.59
CA LYS A 2 9.54 36.92 27.81
C LYS A 2 9.85 36.04 26.57
N ARG A 3 10.64 36.57 25.61
CA ARG A 3 10.88 35.92 24.31
C ARG A 3 11.83 34.73 24.41
N GLU A 4 12.78 34.77 25.34
CA GLU A 4 13.76 33.68 25.53
C GLU A 4 13.17 32.34 25.98
N PRO A 5 12.30 32.28 27.03
CA PRO A 5 11.69 31.01 27.40
C PRO A 5 10.73 30.50 26.31
N PHE A 6 10.03 31.40 25.63
CA PHE A 6 9.14 31.05 24.52
C PHE A 6 9.89 30.45 23.34
N LEU A 7 11.02 31.06 22.93
CA LEU A 7 11.82 30.58 21.81
C LEU A 7 12.42 29.20 22.10
N LYS A 8 12.89 28.95 23.34
CA LYS A 8 13.40 27.64 23.76
C LYS A 8 12.32 26.56 23.71
N VAL A 9 11.12 26.84 24.23
CA VAL A 9 10.00 25.91 24.21
C VAL A 9 9.58 25.60 22.77
N MET A 10 9.47 26.62 21.92
CA MET A 10 9.10 26.45 20.51
C MET A 10 10.14 25.60 19.76
N LEU A 11 11.43 25.79 20.02
CA LEU A 11 12.50 25.03 19.38
C LEU A 11 12.49 23.55 19.82
N VAL A 12 12.19 23.28 21.10
CA VAL A 12 12.01 21.91 21.60
C VAL A 12 10.80 21.22 20.96
N ILE A 13 9.68 21.94 20.79
CA ILE A 13 8.49 21.40 20.12
C ILE A 13 8.78 21.08 18.65
N ILE A 14 9.41 22.00 17.92
CA ILE A 14 9.77 21.80 16.51
C ILE A 14 10.73 20.60 16.36
N ALA A 15 11.75 20.50 17.22
CA ALA A 15 12.67 19.37 17.21
C ALA A 15 11.95 18.04 17.51
N GLY A 16 11.02 18.03 18.47
CA GLY A 16 10.20 16.86 18.79
C GLY A 16 9.30 16.43 17.63
N LEU A 17 8.64 17.38 16.97
CA LEU A 17 7.80 17.11 15.80
C LEU A 17 8.60 16.59 14.62
N LEU A 18 9.82 17.12 14.40
CA LEU A 18 10.72 16.64 13.34
C LEU A 18 11.22 15.22 13.62
N LEU A 19 11.56 14.90 14.88
CA LEU A 19 11.94 13.54 15.27
C LEU A 19 10.76 12.58 15.10
N LEU A 20 9.55 12.98 15.52
CA LEU A 20 8.33 12.21 15.29
C LEU A 20 8.03 12.01 13.79
N ASN A 21 8.31 12.99 12.95
CA ASN A 21 8.14 12.86 11.50
C ASN A 21 9.18 11.91 10.89
N LEU A 22 10.43 11.98 11.34
CA LEU A 22 11.54 11.14 10.87
C LEU A 22 11.37 9.68 11.29
N PHE A 23 10.87 9.41 12.51
CA PHE A 23 10.68 8.07 13.05
C PHE A 23 9.24 7.55 12.95
N GLY A 24 8.28 8.41 12.58
CA GLY A 24 6.87 8.07 12.38
C GLY A 24 6.57 7.59 10.97
N HIS A 25 7.51 7.70 10.03
CA HIS A 25 7.49 6.86 8.84
C HIS A 25 7.82 5.44 9.27
N PRO A 26 6.94 4.45 9.00
CA PRO A 26 7.16 3.11 9.48
C PRO A 26 8.48 2.59 8.89
N ILE A 27 9.47 2.37 9.76
CA ILE A 27 10.67 1.55 9.50
C ILE A 27 10.28 0.08 9.21
N ALA A 28 8.98 -0.20 9.06
CA ALA A 28 8.42 -1.44 8.54
C ALA A 28 8.97 -1.84 7.18
N SER A 29 9.73 -1.00 6.46
CA SER A 29 10.47 -1.46 5.27
C SER A 29 11.67 -2.37 5.60
N VAL A 30 12.30 -2.20 6.76
CA VAL A 30 13.54 -2.95 7.13
C VAL A 30 13.22 -4.18 7.98
N LEU A 31 12.14 -4.10 8.77
CA LEU A 31 11.57 -5.21 9.55
C LEU A 31 10.33 -5.83 8.89
N ALA A 32 9.97 -5.42 7.66
CA ALA A 32 9.00 -6.17 6.87
C ALA A 32 9.48 -7.62 6.86
N PRO A 33 8.66 -8.59 7.32
CA PRO A 33 9.01 -9.99 7.15
C PRO A 33 9.27 -10.16 5.66
N LYS A 34 10.55 -10.41 5.32
CA LYS A 34 11.11 -10.63 3.99
C LYS A 34 10.03 -11.26 3.15
N ALA A 35 9.35 -10.45 2.30
CA ALA A 35 8.03 -10.72 1.76
C ALA A 35 7.79 -12.22 1.76
N GLY A 36 7.17 -12.71 2.84
CA GLY A 36 6.91 -14.13 2.94
C GLY A 36 6.19 -14.45 1.65
N ALA A 37 6.56 -15.52 0.97
CA ALA A 37 5.76 -16.05 -0.12
C ALA A 37 4.43 -16.52 0.50
N GLY A 38 3.62 -15.57 1.01
CA GLY A 38 2.21 -15.72 1.24
C GLY A 38 1.70 -16.15 -0.11
N VAL A 39 1.19 -17.37 -0.13
CA VAL A 39 0.67 -18.12 -1.27
C VAL A 39 0.62 -17.22 -2.49
N VAL A 40 1.66 -17.29 -3.33
CA VAL A 40 1.62 -16.59 -4.61
C VAL A 40 0.43 -17.21 -5.32
N GLN A 41 -0.69 -16.50 -5.31
CA GLN A 41 -1.85 -16.94 -6.02
C GLN A 41 -1.42 -17.01 -7.47
N ARG A 42 -1.24 -18.24 -7.97
CA ARG A 42 -0.81 -18.50 -9.34
C ARG A 42 -2.00 -18.26 -10.26
N LEU A 43 -2.43 -17.01 -10.35
CA LEU A 43 -3.30 -16.58 -11.40
C LEU A 43 -2.46 -16.47 -12.67
N SER A 44 -2.74 -17.37 -13.60
CA SER A 44 -2.17 -17.32 -14.92
C SER A 44 -2.95 -16.27 -15.71
N PHE A 45 -2.55 -14.99 -15.63
CA PHE A 45 -2.96 -13.96 -16.59
C PHE A 45 -2.26 -14.16 -17.95
N ARG A 46 -2.21 -15.41 -18.45
CA ARG A 46 -1.52 -15.76 -19.69
C ARG A 46 -2.51 -15.67 -20.84
N GLY A 47 -2.12 -14.97 -21.90
CA GLY A 47 -2.91 -14.77 -23.10
C GLY A 47 -2.55 -13.46 -23.81
N ASN A 48 -2.94 -13.34 -25.08
CA ASN A 48 -2.90 -12.06 -25.79
C ASN A 48 -4.12 -11.23 -25.36
N GLY A 49 -3.89 -10.10 -24.69
CA GLY A 49 -4.97 -9.21 -24.24
C GLY A 49 -5.29 -9.40 -22.75
N VAL A 50 -4.46 -8.82 -21.90
CA VAL A 50 -4.81 -8.59 -20.49
C VAL A 50 -5.31 -7.16 -20.39
N SER A 51 -6.53 -6.98 -19.88
CA SER A 51 -7.10 -5.66 -19.58
C SER A 51 -7.35 -5.53 -18.09
N VAL A 52 -7.09 -4.35 -17.55
CA VAL A 52 -7.34 -4.01 -16.15
C VAL A 52 -8.21 -2.76 -16.08
N THR A 53 -9.16 -2.76 -15.16
CA THR A 53 -9.99 -1.59 -14.86
C THR A 53 -10.17 -1.47 -13.35
N CYS A 54 -10.39 -0.25 -12.88
CA CYS A 54 -10.69 0.02 -11.49
C CYS A 54 -11.84 1.02 -11.34
N SER A 55 -12.58 0.92 -10.23
CA SER A 55 -13.52 1.95 -9.82
C SER A 55 -12.78 3.23 -9.46
N THR A 56 -13.47 4.37 -9.51
CA THR A 56 -12.89 5.70 -9.22
C THR A 56 -12.23 5.77 -7.82
N ASN A 57 -12.74 5.00 -6.86
CA ASN A 57 -12.20 4.91 -5.50
C ASN A 57 -11.16 3.77 -5.31
N GLY A 58 -10.81 3.05 -6.38
CA GLY A 58 -9.86 1.92 -6.34
C GLY A 58 -10.35 0.66 -5.63
N GLN A 59 -11.55 0.67 -5.04
CA GLN A 59 -12.10 -0.43 -4.25
C GLN A 59 -12.36 -1.68 -5.08
N TYR A 60 -12.83 -1.50 -6.32
CA TYR A 60 -13.10 -2.60 -7.24
C TYR A 60 -12.03 -2.60 -8.31
N VAL A 61 -11.24 -3.66 -8.39
CA VAL A 61 -10.24 -3.86 -9.44
C VAL A 61 -10.56 -5.17 -10.15
N TYR A 62 -10.66 -5.11 -11.47
CA TYR A 62 -10.92 -6.27 -12.31
C TYR A 62 -9.80 -6.45 -13.33
N ALA A 63 -9.41 -7.69 -13.54
CA ALA A 63 -8.46 -8.09 -14.57
C ALA A 63 -9.11 -9.16 -15.46
N ALA A 64 -9.20 -8.89 -16.75
CA ALA A 64 -9.67 -9.85 -17.75
C ALA A 64 -8.47 -10.42 -18.50
N GLY A 65 -8.37 -11.74 -18.55
CA GLY A 65 -7.42 -12.47 -19.37
C GLY A 65 -8.13 -13.49 -20.25
N SER A 66 -7.38 -14.19 -21.11
CA SER A 66 -7.98 -15.17 -22.03
C SER A 66 -8.55 -16.42 -21.34
N THR A 67 -8.31 -16.58 -20.04
CA THR A 67 -8.76 -17.73 -19.25
C THR A 67 -9.81 -17.35 -18.21
N GLY A 68 -10.32 -16.11 -18.25
CA GLY A 68 -11.38 -15.68 -17.36
C GLY A 68 -11.25 -14.25 -16.84
N LEU A 69 -12.22 -13.90 -15.98
CA LEU A 69 -12.32 -12.63 -15.29
C LEU A 69 -11.94 -12.79 -13.81
N PHE A 70 -11.05 -11.94 -13.34
CA PHE A 70 -10.57 -11.92 -11.96
C PHE A 70 -10.96 -10.60 -11.29
N ARG A 71 -11.35 -10.67 -10.02
CA ARG A 71 -11.65 -9.51 -9.16
C ARG A 71 -10.68 -9.48 -7.99
N SER A 72 -10.17 -8.30 -7.64
CA SER A 72 -9.44 -8.11 -6.39
C SER A 72 -10.40 -7.79 -5.25
N THR A 73 -10.13 -8.36 -4.09
CA THR A 73 -10.84 -8.13 -2.81
C THR A 73 -10.13 -7.14 -1.90
N ASP A 74 -8.91 -6.71 -2.24
CA ASP A 74 -8.10 -5.79 -1.44
C ASP A 74 -7.25 -4.87 -2.35
N TYR A 75 -7.91 -3.97 -3.08
CA TYR A 75 -7.27 -2.87 -3.83
C TYR A 75 -6.12 -3.30 -4.76
N GLY A 76 -6.20 -4.48 -5.37
CA GLY A 76 -5.18 -5.03 -6.27
C GLY A 76 -3.99 -5.69 -5.58
N LYS A 77 -4.00 -5.88 -4.25
CA LYS A 77 -2.88 -6.50 -3.54
C LYS A 77 -2.61 -7.94 -4.02
N PRO A 78 -1.35 -8.38 -4.06
CA PRO A 78 -1.02 -9.77 -4.36
C PRO A 78 -1.76 -10.75 -3.43
N GLY A 79 -2.28 -11.85 -3.98
CA GLY A 79 -3.01 -12.87 -3.22
C GLY A 79 -4.45 -12.51 -2.83
N SER A 80 -4.93 -11.31 -3.21
CA SER A 80 -6.31 -10.87 -2.94
C SER A 80 -7.27 -11.09 -4.10
N TRP A 81 -6.85 -11.83 -5.13
CA TRP A 81 -7.63 -11.97 -6.33
C TRP A 81 -8.53 -13.20 -6.24
N GLU A 82 -9.64 -13.19 -6.97
CA GLU A 82 -10.50 -14.35 -7.10
C GLU A 82 -11.04 -14.41 -8.52
N GLN A 83 -11.21 -15.62 -9.03
CA GLN A 83 -11.80 -15.81 -10.34
C GLN A 83 -13.32 -15.70 -10.21
N VAL A 84 -13.91 -14.82 -11.00
CA VAL A 84 -15.36 -14.55 -11.01
C VAL A 84 -16.03 -15.25 -12.20
N LEU A 85 -15.29 -15.46 -13.30
CA LEU A 85 -15.77 -16.11 -14.50
C LEU A 85 -14.62 -16.85 -15.21
N GLU A 86 -14.93 -17.98 -15.83
CA GLU A 86 -14.03 -18.72 -16.75
C GLU A 86 -14.15 -18.24 -18.19
#